data_AF-A0A1H9ZTH5-F1
#
_entry.id   AF-A0A1H9ZTH5-F1
#
_cell.length_a   1.000
_cell.length_b   1.000
_cell.length_c   1.000
_cell.angle_alpha   90.00
_cell.angle_beta   90.00
_cell.angle_gamma   90.00
#
_symmetry.space_group_name_H-M   'P 1'
#
loop_
_entity.id
_entity.type
_entity.pdbx_description
1 polymer ?
#
loop_
_entity_poly.entity_id
_entity_poly.type
_entity_poly.pdbx_seq_one_letter_code
_entity_poly.pdbx_strand_id
1 'polypeptide(L)'
;MKKFSVLLAILMVLLLAVSASAQEVIFEMADPIGDAKGDGNYTHPTSGDFGDRVAEMLDLTNFRVTDLGNKVEFRLSFALEPNYVNPWGGGGLNFHRIDIYLVTGEEGGKTETFRDGAFVKFAEPWNKLIKVLDWDRSRIFTTSDDPADGDAGIGVSDDFTVKVEGKDIVITVAKSIIGEIDQSTKYYVLVGHQCEFGDDNYRAVAEVAGEWQGGGGDDTNFNPNVYDMLAETADEQYRQLGSWEIGKLAVIKPVGGKSAGAAGSTTTIIVVVVALVVIAGGVYFYMKKGKKVAA
;
A
#
# COMPACT_ATOMS: atom_id res chain seq x y z
N MET A 1 -49.34 15.41 16.07
CA MET A 1 -49.05 14.91 14.71
C MET A 1 -47.98 15.73 13.99
N LYS A 2 -48.19 17.02 13.66
CA LYS A 2 -47.21 17.83 12.90
C LYS A 2 -45.76 17.85 13.45
N LYS A 3 -45.56 17.85 14.77
CA LYS A 3 -44.22 17.85 15.40
C LYS A 3 -43.50 16.49 15.32
N PHE A 4 -44.26 15.39 15.26
CA PHE A 4 -43.71 14.03 15.14
C PHE A 4 -43.27 13.76 13.70
N SER A 5 -44.03 14.27 12.73
CA SER A 5 -43.68 14.24 11.31
C SER A 5 -42.41 15.04 10.99
N VAL A 6 -42.19 16.17 11.68
CA VAL A 6 -40.95 16.96 11.52
C VAL A 6 -39.74 16.24 12.14
N LEU A 7 -39.89 15.59 13.30
CA LEU A 7 -38.81 14.78 13.87
C LEU A 7 -38.45 13.58 12.98
N LEU A 8 -39.45 12.91 12.39
CA LEU A 8 -39.25 11.78 11.49
C LEU A 8 -38.59 12.23 10.18
N ALA A 9 -38.96 13.39 9.65
CA ALA A 9 -38.32 13.98 8.47
C ALA A 9 -36.86 14.40 8.76
N ILE A 10 -36.58 14.98 9.94
CA ILE A 10 -35.21 15.30 10.36
C ILE A 10 -34.38 14.02 10.54
N LEU A 11 -34.95 12.98 11.15
CA LEU A 11 -34.29 11.68 11.28
C LEU A 11 -34.02 11.02 9.92
N MET A 12 -34.96 11.12 8.98
CA MET A 12 -34.82 10.59 7.63
C MET A 12 -33.80 11.39 6.81
N VAL A 13 -33.72 12.71 6.98
CA VAL A 13 -32.66 13.57 6.39
C VAL A 13 -31.31 13.31 7.03
N LEU A 14 -31.23 13.01 8.33
CA LEU A 14 -30.00 12.58 9.00
C LEU A 14 -29.57 11.17 8.53
N LEU A 15 -30.51 10.25 8.32
CA LEU A 15 -30.23 8.92 7.77
C LEU A 15 -29.81 8.98 6.28
N LEU A 16 -30.37 9.92 5.51
CA LEU A 16 -29.96 10.18 4.12
C LEU A 16 -28.65 10.96 4.01
N ALA A 17 -28.25 11.70 5.05
CA ALA A 17 -26.95 12.38 5.13
C ALA A 17 -25.80 11.41 5.48
N VAL A 18 -26.09 10.19 5.93
CA VAL A 18 -25.11 9.10 6.11
C VAL A 18 -25.00 8.29 4.81
N SER A 19 -24.81 8.99 3.71
CA SER A 19 -24.29 8.41 2.46
C SER A 19 -23.12 9.26 1.94
N ALA A 20 -22.37 9.83 2.88
CA ALA A 20 -20.96 10.06 2.62
C ALA A 20 -20.33 8.67 2.52
N SER A 21 -19.79 8.33 1.35
CA SER A 21 -18.84 7.22 1.22
C SER A 21 -17.75 7.47 2.25
N ALA A 22 -17.84 6.80 3.40
CA ALA A 22 -16.86 6.95 4.44
C ALA A 22 -15.61 6.28 3.89
N GLN A 23 -14.60 7.08 3.55
CA GLN A 23 -13.27 6.56 3.27
C GLN A 23 -12.85 5.73 4.49
N GLU A 24 -12.70 4.43 4.28
CA GLU A 24 -12.37 3.48 5.34
C GLU A 24 -10.91 3.08 5.17
N VAL A 25 -10.10 3.32 6.21
CA VAL A 25 -8.72 2.79 6.24
C VAL A 25 -8.81 1.29 6.48
N ILE A 26 -8.46 0.51 5.46
CA ILE A 26 -8.46 -0.96 5.49
C ILE A 26 -7.23 -1.46 6.22
N PHE A 27 -6.08 -0.85 5.93
CA PHE A 27 -4.79 -1.22 6.48
C PHE A 27 -3.91 0.02 6.61
N GLU A 28 -3.13 0.09 7.68
CA GLU A 28 -2.06 1.07 7.83
C GLU A 28 -0.95 0.48 8.70
N MET A 29 0.29 0.70 8.27
CA MET A 29 1.47 0.27 8.99
C MET A 29 2.59 1.27 8.77
N ALA A 30 3.26 1.64 9.86
CA ALA A 30 4.51 2.37 9.80
C ALA A 30 5.63 1.41 9.45
N ASP A 31 6.61 1.92 8.72
CA ASP A 31 7.85 1.24 8.38
C ASP A 31 9.01 1.94 9.13
N PRO A 32 10.09 1.22 9.48
CA PRO A 32 11.25 1.83 10.12
C PRO A 32 11.86 2.93 9.22
N ILE A 33 12.65 3.81 9.83
CA ILE A 33 13.34 4.87 9.08
C ILE A 33 14.83 4.49 9.01
N GLY A 34 15.41 4.63 7.83
CA GLY A 34 16.82 4.42 7.54
C GLY A 34 17.19 2.96 7.24
N ASP A 35 16.22 2.15 6.86
CA ASP A 35 16.36 0.73 6.56
C ASP A 35 16.21 0.36 5.09
N ALA A 36 16.21 1.34 4.17
CA ALA A 36 16.48 1.16 2.73
C ALA A 36 17.89 0.59 2.40
N LYS A 37 18.27 -0.54 3.01
CA LYS A 37 19.57 -1.22 2.99
C LYS A 37 19.46 -2.72 2.73
N GLY A 38 18.35 -3.17 2.16
CA GLY A 38 18.11 -4.56 1.79
C GLY A 38 18.23 -5.49 2.99
N ASP A 39 19.23 -6.38 2.96
CA ASP A 39 19.55 -7.30 4.05
C ASP A 39 20.30 -6.65 5.25
N GLY A 40 20.50 -5.34 5.20
CA GLY A 40 21.22 -4.54 6.19
C GLY A 40 22.59 -4.05 5.73
N ASN A 41 23.12 -4.57 4.62
CA ASN A 41 24.45 -4.25 4.11
C ASN A 41 24.46 -3.49 2.79
N TYR A 42 23.30 -3.22 2.19
CA TYR A 42 23.28 -2.63 0.86
C TYR A 42 23.79 -1.19 0.85
N THR A 43 24.45 -0.86 -0.25
CA THR A 43 24.85 0.49 -0.60
C THR A 43 24.24 0.88 -1.93
N HIS A 44 23.91 2.16 -2.08
CA HIS A 44 23.30 2.68 -3.31
C HIS A 44 24.33 2.94 -4.41
N PRO A 45 23.88 3.07 -5.67
CA PRO A 45 24.77 3.42 -6.78
C PRO A 45 25.52 4.73 -6.55
N THR A 46 26.74 4.83 -7.08
CA THR A 46 27.68 5.90 -6.74
C THR A 46 27.65 7.09 -7.71
N SER A 47 26.90 7.00 -8.81
CA SER A 47 26.79 8.12 -9.76
C SER A 47 26.19 9.36 -9.08
N GLY A 48 26.68 10.54 -9.44
CA GLY A 48 26.17 11.82 -8.93
C GLY A 48 24.69 12.05 -9.28
N ASP A 49 24.15 11.37 -10.29
CA ASP A 49 22.74 11.43 -10.68
C ASP A 49 21.79 11.04 -9.54
N PHE A 50 22.20 10.12 -8.67
CA PHE A 50 21.38 9.67 -7.53
C PHE A 50 21.29 10.71 -6.41
N GLY A 51 22.24 11.64 -6.36
CA GLY A 51 22.37 12.58 -5.25
C GLY A 51 22.86 11.92 -3.96
N ASP A 52 22.97 12.74 -2.91
CA ASP A 52 23.53 12.35 -1.61
C ASP A 52 22.50 11.73 -0.65
N ARG A 53 21.21 11.83 -0.98
CA ARG A 53 20.08 11.41 -0.13
C ARG A 53 19.17 10.40 -0.79
N VAL A 54 19.67 9.67 -1.79
CA VAL A 54 18.90 8.65 -2.52
C VAL A 54 18.33 7.57 -1.59
N ALA A 55 19.06 7.22 -0.53
CA ALA A 55 18.60 6.28 0.48
C ALA A 55 17.26 6.73 1.07
N GLU A 56 17.17 7.99 1.51
CA GLU A 56 15.96 8.58 2.11
C GLU A 56 14.81 8.72 1.10
N MET A 57 15.11 8.79 -0.20
CA MET A 57 14.07 8.78 -1.23
C MET A 57 13.43 7.40 -1.39
N LEU A 58 14.20 6.31 -1.19
CA LEU A 58 13.68 4.93 -1.25
C LEU A 58 13.18 4.40 0.09
N ASP A 59 13.54 5.06 1.19
CA ASP A 59 13.18 4.72 2.57
C ASP A 59 11.69 4.91 2.81
N LEU A 60 10.94 3.79 2.75
CA LEU A 60 9.53 3.74 3.05
C LEU A 60 9.34 4.01 4.55
N THR A 61 8.27 4.71 4.91
CA THR A 61 8.00 5.11 6.31
C THR A 61 6.57 4.83 6.74
N ASN A 62 5.66 4.70 5.77
CA ASN A 62 4.28 4.32 6.01
C ASN A 62 3.67 3.72 4.75
N PHE A 63 2.83 2.71 4.95
CA PHE A 63 1.93 2.19 3.94
C PHE A 63 0.50 2.22 4.45
N ARG A 64 -0.39 2.86 3.70
CA ARG A 64 -1.82 2.96 4.00
C ARG A 64 -2.67 2.51 2.81
N VAL A 65 -3.69 1.70 3.09
CA VAL A 65 -4.69 1.25 2.13
C VAL A 65 -6.06 1.77 2.55
N THR A 66 -6.73 2.50 1.66
CA THR A 66 -8.02 3.15 1.93
C THR A 66 -9.07 2.73 0.90
N ASP A 67 -10.24 2.31 1.36
CA ASP A 67 -11.40 2.10 0.51
C ASP A 67 -11.99 3.46 0.12
N LEU A 68 -12.11 3.71 -1.19
CA LEU A 68 -12.74 4.91 -1.77
C LEU A 68 -14.13 4.61 -2.36
N GLY A 69 -14.70 3.43 -2.08
CA GLY A 69 -15.97 2.95 -2.63
C GLY A 69 -15.73 1.98 -3.79
N ASN A 70 -15.67 2.49 -5.02
CA ASN A 70 -15.40 1.68 -6.22
C ASN A 70 -13.90 1.57 -6.57
N LYS A 71 -13.04 2.27 -5.83
CA LYS A 71 -11.59 2.28 -5.98
C LYS A 71 -10.92 2.04 -4.63
N VAL A 72 -9.68 1.63 -4.65
CA VAL A 72 -8.80 1.51 -3.49
C VAL A 72 -7.60 2.43 -3.70
N GLU A 73 -7.24 3.18 -2.67
CA GLU A 73 -6.00 3.96 -2.63
C GLU A 73 -4.93 3.19 -1.84
N PHE A 74 -3.76 3.02 -2.44
CA PHE A 74 -2.54 2.56 -1.81
C PHE A 74 -1.58 3.76 -1.72
N ARG A 75 -1.27 4.22 -0.52
CA ARG A 75 -0.41 5.36 -0.25
C ARG A 75 0.87 4.88 0.41
N LEU A 76 2.00 5.18 -0.22
CA LEU A 76 3.35 4.90 0.29
C LEU A 76 4.02 6.23 0.64
N SER A 77 4.39 6.43 1.89
CA SER A 77 5.10 7.64 2.35
C SER A 77 6.58 7.35 2.53
N PHE A 78 7.44 8.24 2.03
CA PHE A 78 8.90 8.09 2.08
C PHE A 78 9.56 9.11 3.02
N ALA A 79 10.78 8.83 3.47
CA ALA A 79 11.53 9.74 4.35
C ALA A 79 11.84 11.08 3.65
N LEU A 80 11.98 11.05 2.32
CA LEU A 80 12.21 12.20 1.46
C LEU A 80 11.27 12.18 0.24
N GLU A 81 11.01 13.35 -0.36
CA GLU A 81 10.16 13.44 -1.55
C GLU A 81 10.68 12.55 -2.69
N PRO A 82 9.83 11.72 -3.35
CA PRO A 82 10.25 10.82 -4.44
C PRO A 82 10.94 11.52 -5.64
N ASN A 83 10.74 12.83 -5.76
CA ASN A 83 11.31 13.68 -6.81
C ASN A 83 12.35 14.69 -6.28
N TYR A 84 12.87 14.51 -5.05
CA TYR A 84 13.88 15.40 -4.46
C TYR A 84 15.10 15.58 -5.37
N VAL A 85 15.61 14.49 -5.96
CA VAL A 85 16.48 14.53 -7.14
C VAL A 85 15.74 13.87 -8.30
N ASN A 86 15.71 14.57 -9.43
CA ASN A 86 15.04 14.11 -10.64
C ASN A 86 15.95 14.39 -11.85
N PRO A 87 17.02 13.59 -12.03
CA PRO A 87 17.98 13.83 -13.11
C PRO A 87 17.42 13.43 -14.49
N TRP A 88 16.41 12.54 -14.53
CA TRP A 88 15.94 11.92 -15.77
C TRP A 88 14.55 12.41 -16.23
N GLY A 89 13.94 13.36 -15.50
CA GLY A 89 12.61 13.88 -15.78
C GLY A 89 11.49 12.91 -15.37
N GLY A 90 10.43 12.82 -16.18
CA GLY A 90 9.30 11.92 -15.92
C GLY A 90 8.23 12.50 -14.99
N GLY A 91 7.33 11.62 -14.56
CA GLY A 91 6.16 11.91 -13.73
C GLY A 91 6.45 12.09 -12.23
N GLY A 92 7.71 11.93 -11.82
CA GLY A 92 8.20 12.23 -10.47
C GLY A 92 8.68 11.02 -9.68
N LEU A 93 8.72 9.83 -10.29
CA LEU A 93 9.17 8.57 -9.70
C LEU A 93 10.57 8.23 -10.24
N ASN A 94 11.61 8.96 -9.84
CA ASN A 94 12.90 8.86 -10.55
C ASN A 94 13.71 7.60 -10.25
N PHE A 95 13.65 7.08 -9.02
CA PHE A 95 14.44 5.91 -8.62
C PHE A 95 13.58 4.73 -8.21
N HIS A 96 12.29 4.93 -7.98
CA HIS A 96 11.41 3.93 -7.38
C HIS A 96 11.01 2.83 -8.34
N ARG A 97 11.33 1.59 -7.97
CA ARG A 97 10.71 0.37 -8.48
C ARG A 97 9.92 -0.26 -7.34
N ILE A 98 8.61 -0.10 -7.36
CA ILE A 98 7.74 -0.56 -6.27
C ILE A 98 6.91 -1.75 -6.73
N ASP A 99 6.82 -2.78 -5.91
CA ASP A 99 5.88 -3.89 -6.09
C ASP A 99 4.96 -4.01 -4.88
N ILE A 100 3.66 -4.05 -5.13
CA ILE A 100 2.64 -4.36 -4.12
C ILE A 100 1.96 -5.67 -4.53
N TYR A 101 2.34 -6.77 -3.89
CA TYR A 101 1.68 -8.06 -4.07
C TYR A 101 0.52 -8.20 -3.09
N LEU A 102 -0.65 -8.58 -3.59
CA LEU A 102 -1.87 -8.75 -2.81
C LEU A 102 -2.13 -10.24 -2.56
N VAL A 103 -2.21 -10.61 -1.29
CA VAL A 103 -2.70 -11.92 -0.84
C VAL A 103 -4.17 -11.74 -0.48
N THR A 104 -5.06 -12.07 -1.40
CA THR A 104 -6.51 -11.85 -1.25
C THR A 104 -7.25 -13.09 -0.76
N GLY A 105 -6.59 -14.25 -0.71
CA GLY A 105 -7.21 -15.53 -0.34
C GLY A 105 -8.07 -16.14 -1.46
N GLU A 106 -8.09 -15.53 -2.64
CA GLU A 106 -8.63 -16.14 -3.86
C GLU A 106 -7.94 -17.47 -4.14
N GLU A 107 -8.68 -18.43 -4.69
CA GLU A 107 -8.12 -19.70 -5.14
C GLU A 107 -7.06 -19.48 -6.23
N GLY A 108 -6.01 -20.30 -6.20
CA GLY A 108 -4.82 -20.06 -6.98
C GLY A 108 -3.88 -19.08 -6.28
N GLY A 109 -2.79 -18.73 -6.96
CA GLY A 109 -1.75 -17.90 -6.38
C GLY A 109 -0.37 -18.36 -6.80
N LYS A 110 0.63 -17.49 -6.62
CA LYS A 110 2.03 -17.80 -6.90
C LYS A 110 2.89 -17.47 -5.69
N THR A 111 3.92 -18.28 -5.47
CA THR A 111 4.96 -18.04 -4.45
C THR A 111 6.24 -17.49 -5.04
N GLU A 112 6.33 -17.38 -6.36
CA GLU A 112 7.47 -16.76 -7.06
C GLU A 112 7.09 -15.34 -7.49
N THR A 113 8.07 -14.51 -7.83
CA THR A 113 7.83 -13.23 -8.49
C THR A 113 7.12 -13.44 -9.84
N PHE A 114 6.41 -12.41 -10.30
CA PHE A 114 5.77 -12.49 -11.62
C PHE A 114 6.81 -12.66 -12.74
N ARG A 115 7.90 -11.89 -12.66
CA ARG A 115 9.11 -12.02 -13.48
C ARG A 115 10.34 -11.97 -12.58
N ASP A 116 11.46 -12.47 -13.09
CA ASP A 116 12.76 -12.34 -12.43
C ASP A 116 13.13 -10.86 -12.31
N GLY A 117 13.63 -10.44 -11.14
CA GLY A 117 13.93 -9.03 -10.87
C GLY A 117 14.16 -8.76 -9.38
N ALA A 118 13.12 -8.94 -8.55
CA ALA A 118 13.26 -8.77 -7.10
C ALA A 118 14.06 -9.91 -6.44
N PHE A 119 14.09 -11.10 -7.05
CA PHE A 119 14.77 -12.31 -6.57
C PHE A 119 14.40 -12.72 -5.13
N VAL A 120 13.11 -12.71 -4.85
CA VAL A 120 12.52 -13.17 -3.59
C VAL A 120 11.47 -14.25 -3.84
N LYS A 121 11.17 -15.01 -2.80
CA LYS A 121 10.07 -15.99 -2.75
C LYS A 121 9.08 -15.59 -1.66
N PHE A 122 7.80 -15.79 -1.93
CA PHE A 122 6.71 -15.43 -1.03
C PHE A 122 6.29 -16.62 -0.16
N ALA A 123 6.23 -16.42 1.16
CA ALA A 123 5.83 -17.46 2.12
C ALA A 123 4.34 -17.83 2.00
N GLU A 124 3.52 -16.86 1.62
CA GLU A 124 2.10 -17.02 1.30
C GLU A 124 1.85 -16.65 -0.17
N PRO A 125 1.00 -17.40 -0.90
CA PRO A 125 0.78 -17.17 -2.32
C PRO A 125 0.02 -15.85 -2.55
N TRP A 126 0.50 -15.04 -3.49
CA TRP A 126 -0.15 -13.80 -3.91
C TRP A 126 -1.05 -14.02 -5.14
N ASN A 127 -2.06 -13.16 -5.32
CA ASN A 127 -3.07 -13.25 -6.39
C ASN A 127 -2.97 -12.10 -7.42
N LYS A 128 -2.54 -10.91 -6.98
CA LYS A 128 -2.38 -9.72 -7.82
C LYS A 128 -1.07 -9.00 -7.52
N LEU A 129 -0.51 -8.32 -8.50
CA LEU A 129 0.70 -7.49 -8.38
C LEU A 129 0.40 -6.09 -8.95
N ILE A 130 0.66 -5.05 -8.16
CA ILE A 130 0.73 -3.66 -8.64
C ILE A 130 2.21 -3.28 -8.75
N LYS A 131 2.71 -3.20 -9.97
CA LYS A 131 4.06 -2.76 -10.31
C LYS A 131 4.05 -1.26 -10.60
N VAL A 132 4.87 -0.51 -9.88
CA VAL A 132 4.95 0.95 -9.98
C VAL A 132 6.36 1.40 -10.30
N LEU A 133 6.46 2.21 -11.34
CA LEU A 133 7.65 2.88 -11.86
C LEU A 133 7.22 3.98 -12.84
N ASP A 134 8.12 4.89 -13.19
CA ASP A 134 7.82 6.07 -14.03
C ASP A 134 7.63 5.71 -15.53
N TRP A 135 7.47 6.75 -16.35
CA TRP A 135 7.37 6.70 -17.82
C TRP A 135 6.24 5.79 -18.33
N ASP A 136 5.08 5.86 -17.66
CA ASP A 136 3.87 5.09 -18.00
C ASP A 136 4.09 3.56 -18.06
N ARG A 137 5.08 3.06 -17.32
CA ARG A 137 5.40 1.62 -17.23
C ARG A 137 4.81 0.93 -16.02
N SER A 138 4.11 1.65 -15.15
CA SER A 138 3.31 1.05 -14.09
C SER A 138 2.25 0.10 -14.66
N ARG A 139 2.13 -1.10 -14.09
CA ARG A 139 1.27 -2.19 -14.59
C ARG A 139 0.65 -2.96 -13.43
N ILE A 140 -0.56 -3.47 -13.62
CA ILE A 140 -1.19 -4.43 -12.71
C ILE A 140 -1.22 -5.79 -13.38
N PHE A 141 -0.74 -6.81 -12.67
CA PHE A 141 -0.73 -8.19 -13.13
C PHE A 141 -1.57 -9.08 -12.21
N THR A 142 -2.05 -10.16 -12.79
CA THR A 142 -2.77 -11.24 -12.13
C THR A 142 -2.00 -12.54 -12.31
N THR A 143 -2.33 -13.55 -11.52
CA THR A 143 -1.70 -14.88 -11.68
C THR A 143 -2.07 -15.58 -12.99
N SER A 144 -3.09 -15.10 -13.71
CA SER A 144 -3.49 -15.60 -15.03
C SER A 144 -2.71 -14.99 -16.20
N ASP A 145 -1.99 -13.89 -15.98
CA ASP A 145 -1.18 -13.27 -17.03
C ASP A 145 0.07 -14.11 -17.34
N ASP A 146 0.48 -14.12 -18.61
CA ASP A 146 1.71 -14.78 -19.04
C ASP A 146 2.93 -13.89 -18.75
N PRO A 147 3.85 -14.29 -17.87
CA PRO A 147 5.03 -13.48 -17.58
C PRO A 147 5.99 -13.34 -18.77
N ALA A 148 5.92 -14.23 -19.77
CA ALA A 148 6.72 -14.14 -20.99
C ALA A 148 6.16 -13.11 -22.01
N ASP A 149 4.90 -12.70 -21.86
CA ASP A 149 4.31 -11.65 -22.68
C ASP A 149 4.73 -10.28 -22.17
N GLY A 150 5.47 -9.54 -22.99
CA GLY A 150 5.96 -8.20 -22.67
C GLY A 150 4.85 -7.17 -22.48
N ASP A 151 3.69 -7.38 -23.12
CA ASP A 151 2.53 -6.49 -23.09
C ASP A 151 1.48 -6.90 -22.04
N ALA A 152 1.75 -7.94 -21.25
CA ALA A 152 0.87 -8.41 -20.19
C ALA A 152 0.54 -7.32 -19.16
N GLY A 153 -0.60 -7.50 -18.50
CA GLY A 153 -1.07 -6.63 -17.43
C GLY A 153 -1.79 -5.37 -17.90
N ILE A 154 -2.35 -4.65 -16.94
CA ILE A 154 -3.17 -3.46 -17.16
C ILE A 154 -2.33 -2.21 -16.90
N GLY A 155 -2.21 -1.35 -17.92
CA GLY A 155 -1.52 -0.07 -17.84
C GLY A 155 -2.31 1.02 -17.14
N VAL A 156 -1.62 2.14 -16.88
CA VAL A 156 -2.19 3.35 -16.29
C VAL A 156 -3.37 3.84 -17.14
N SER A 157 -4.46 4.18 -16.48
CA SER A 157 -5.72 4.66 -17.07
C SER A 157 -6.55 5.41 -16.02
N ASP A 158 -7.77 5.83 -16.35
CA ASP A 158 -8.67 6.43 -15.35
C ASP A 158 -8.97 5.48 -14.17
N ASP A 159 -8.88 4.16 -14.39
CA ASP A 159 -9.10 3.12 -13.38
C ASP A 159 -7.83 2.64 -12.69
N PHE A 160 -6.65 3.12 -13.10
CA PHE A 160 -5.37 2.86 -12.45
C PHE A 160 -4.46 4.07 -12.60
N THR A 161 -4.30 4.87 -11.53
CA THR A 161 -3.47 6.09 -11.55
C THR A 161 -2.34 6.00 -10.53
N VAL A 162 -1.19 6.59 -10.86
CA VAL A 162 -0.06 6.76 -9.95
C VAL A 162 0.31 8.24 -9.90
N LYS A 163 0.48 8.81 -8.70
CA LYS A 163 0.79 10.23 -8.50
C LYS A 163 1.81 10.42 -7.39
N VAL A 164 2.65 11.44 -7.51
CA VAL A 164 3.54 11.89 -6.43
C VAL A 164 2.91 13.11 -5.75
N GLU A 165 2.71 13.02 -4.44
CA GLU A 165 2.09 14.05 -3.60
C GLU A 165 2.99 14.37 -2.40
N GLY A 166 3.90 15.32 -2.56
CA GLY A 166 4.89 15.62 -1.54
C GLY A 166 5.81 14.42 -1.32
N LYS A 167 5.75 13.81 -0.13
CA LYS A 167 6.52 12.61 0.22
C LYS A 167 5.81 11.30 -0.12
N ASP A 168 4.60 11.39 -0.66
CA ASP A 168 3.79 10.21 -0.91
C ASP A 168 3.80 9.81 -2.39
N ILE A 169 3.79 8.50 -2.63
CA ILE A 169 3.37 7.89 -3.89
C ILE A 169 1.96 7.35 -3.66
N VAL A 170 1.01 7.91 -4.39
CA VAL A 170 -0.42 7.60 -4.28
C VAL A 170 -0.87 6.83 -5.50
N ILE A 171 -1.29 5.59 -5.27
CA ILE A 171 -1.76 4.68 -6.30
C ILE A 171 -3.26 4.48 -6.09
N THR A 172 -4.07 4.74 -7.11
CA THR A 172 -5.52 4.52 -7.04
C THR A 172 -5.92 3.51 -8.09
N VAL A 173 -6.61 2.46 -7.68
CA VAL A 173 -7.00 1.34 -8.54
C VAL A 173 -8.48 1.03 -8.40
N ALA A 174 -9.19 0.81 -9.50
CA ALA A 174 -10.56 0.35 -9.49
C ALA A 174 -10.68 -1.08 -8.98
N LYS A 175 -11.68 -1.33 -8.13
CA LYS A 175 -11.99 -2.68 -7.61
C LYS A 175 -12.40 -3.65 -8.73
N SER A 176 -12.85 -3.15 -9.88
CA SER A 176 -13.07 -3.95 -11.08
C SER A 176 -11.79 -4.61 -11.63
N ILE A 177 -10.60 -4.08 -11.29
CA ILE A 177 -9.30 -4.61 -11.73
C ILE A 177 -8.71 -5.56 -10.68
N ILE A 178 -8.64 -5.13 -9.42
CA ILE A 178 -7.94 -5.85 -8.35
C ILE A 178 -8.85 -6.69 -7.46
N GLY A 179 -10.16 -6.60 -7.64
CA GLY A 179 -11.15 -7.21 -6.74
C GLY A 179 -11.45 -6.34 -5.52
N GLU A 180 -12.25 -6.91 -4.61
CA GLU A 180 -12.49 -6.31 -3.30
C GLU A 180 -11.24 -6.47 -2.41
N ILE A 181 -10.92 -5.42 -1.67
CA ILE A 181 -9.84 -5.41 -0.69
C ILE A 181 -10.48 -5.14 0.67
N ASP A 182 -10.11 -5.93 1.67
CA ASP A 182 -10.65 -5.84 3.02
C ASP A 182 -9.56 -6.12 4.07
N GLN A 183 -9.93 -6.11 5.35
CA GLN A 183 -8.98 -6.28 6.46
C GLN A 183 -8.31 -7.67 6.49
N SER A 184 -8.82 -8.65 5.75
CA SER A 184 -8.20 -9.97 5.61
C SER A 184 -7.09 -10.00 4.56
N THR A 185 -7.05 -9.00 3.67
CA THR A 185 -6.00 -8.87 2.66
C THR A 185 -4.65 -8.67 3.33
N LYS A 186 -3.62 -9.36 2.81
CA LYS A 186 -2.23 -9.14 3.20
C LYS A 186 -1.42 -8.60 2.03
N TYR A 187 -0.31 -7.95 2.36
CA TYR A 187 0.49 -7.19 1.42
C TYR A 187 1.96 -7.59 1.53
N TYR A 188 2.61 -7.74 0.38
CA TYR A 188 4.05 -7.54 0.30
C TYR A 188 4.28 -6.21 -0.40
N VAL A 189 5.03 -5.31 0.21
CA VAL A 189 5.40 -4.02 -0.38
C VAL A 189 6.91 -4.00 -0.47
N LEU A 190 7.44 -3.97 -1.68
CA LEU A 190 8.87 -3.99 -1.98
C LEU A 190 9.24 -2.69 -2.67
N VAL A 191 10.39 -2.13 -2.32
CA VAL A 191 10.98 -0.95 -2.96
C VAL A 191 12.39 -1.28 -3.39
N GLY A 192 12.67 -1.09 -4.67
CA GLY A 192 13.99 -1.17 -5.25
C GLY A 192 14.31 0.05 -6.09
N HIS A 193 15.48 -0.01 -6.68
CA HIS A 193 15.92 0.96 -7.68
C HIS A 193 15.39 0.57 -9.05
N GLN A 194 14.78 1.49 -9.79
CA GLN A 194 14.36 1.23 -11.17
C GLN A 194 15.55 1.25 -12.14
N CYS A 195 15.53 0.35 -13.11
CA CYS A 195 16.49 0.28 -14.21
C CYS A 195 15.82 -0.31 -15.45
N GLU A 196 15.79 0.40 -16.58
CA GLU A 196 15.17 -0.13 -17.81
C GLU A 196 15.86 -1.41 -18.33
N PHE A 197 17.16 -1.56 -18.06
CA PHE A 197 17.98 -2.68 -18.52
C PHE A 197 18.08 -3.82 -17.49
N GLY A 198 17.48 -3.65 -16.31
CA GLY A 198 17.51 -4.64 -15.25
C GLY A 198 16.35 -5.63 -15.34
N ASP A 199 16.53 -6.79 -14.72
CA ASP A 199 15.52 -7.85 -14.65
C ASP A 199 14.24 -7.32 -14.00
N ASP A 200 13.12 -7.43 -14.73
CA ASP A 200 11.81 -6.81 -14.42
C ASP A 200 11.90 -5.36 -13.91
N ASN A 201 12.82 -4.61 -14.48
CA ASN A 201 13.13 -3.23 -14.17
C ASN A 201 13.75 -2.95 -12.79
N TYR A 202 14.31 -3.95 -12.13
CA TYR A 202 15.12 -3.77 -10.93
C TYR A 202 16.57 -3.49 -11.30
N ARG A 203 17.16 -2.46 -10.70
CA ARG A 203 18.61 -2.26 -10.70
C ARG A 203 19.25 -3.32 -9.82
N ALA A 204 20.26 -4.01 -10.37
CA ALA A 204 21.02 -5.01 -9.65
C ALA A 204 21.74 -4.43 -8.42
N VAL A 205 21.86 -5.26 -7.38
CA VAL A 205 22.73 -5.04 -6.23
C VAL A 205 23.91 -5.99 -6.34
N ALA A 206 25.04 -5.45 -6.78
CA ALA A 206 26.28 -6.19 -6.98
C ALA A 206 27.00 -6.45 -5.65
N GLU A 207 28.09 -7.24 -5.69
CA GLU A 207 28.99 -7.40 -4.55
C GLU A 207 29.57 -6.04 -4.12
N VAL A 208 30.01 -5.23 -5.10
CA VAL A 208 30.59 -3.89 -4.89
C VAL A 208 29.78 -2.85 -5.66
N ALA A 209 29.45 -1.75 -4.99
CA ALA A 209 28.68 -0.67 -5.62
C ALA A 209 29.44 -0.07 -6.82
N GLY A 210 28.70 0.13 -7.91
CA GLY A 210 29.18 0.80 -9.10
C GLY A 210 28.43 2.11 -9.34
N GLU A 211 28.76 2.78 -10.45
CA GLU A 211 28.07 4.02 -10.83
C GLU A 211 26.56 3.84 -10.97
N TRP A 212 26.15 2.68 -11.50
CA TRP A 212 24.77 2.39 -11.90
C TRP A 212 24.13 1.20 -11.20
N GLN A 213 24.82 0.60 -10.23
CA GLN A 213 24.40 -0.62 -9.52
C GLN A 213 24.71 -0.44 -8.03
N GLY A 214 23.86 -1.03 -7.18
CA GLY A 214 24.13 -1.08 -5.75
C GLY A 214 25.28 -1.99 -5.40
N GLY A 215 25.69 -1.97 -4.14
CA GLY A 215 26.71 -2.84 -3.58
C GLY A 215 26.25 -3.55 -2.32
N GLY A 216 27.06 -4.49 -1.82
CA GLY A 216 26.80 -5.24 -0.59
C GLY A 216 25.95 -6.50 -0.78
N GLY A 217 25.59 -6.82 -2.03
CA GLY A 217 24.90 -8.04 -2.42
C GLY A 217 25.86 -9.06 -3.04
N ASP A 218 25.45 -9.63 -4.18
CA ASP A 218 26.22 -10.61 -4.95
C ASP A 218 25.77 -10.58 -6.42
N ASP A 219 26.66 -10.97 -7.33
CA ASP A 219 26.44 -10.88 -8.78
C ASP A 219 25.61 -12.05 -9.36
N THR A 220 24.89 -12.81 -8.50
CA THR A 220 24.00 -13.90 -8.90
C THR A 220 22.52 -13.52 -8.80
N ASN A 221 21.67 -14.27 -9.48
CA ASN A 221 20.21 -14.13 -9.45
C ASN A 221 19.58 -14.74 -8.17
N PHE A 222 20.34 -14.86 -7.09
CA PHE A 222 19.84 -15.29 -5.77
C PHE A 222 19.78 -14.16 -4.75
N ASN A 223 20.60 -13.12 -4.95
CA ASN A 223 20.62 -11.94 -4.12
C ASN A 223 19.40 -11.04 -4.43
N PRO A 224 18.61 -10.62 -3.42
CA PRO A 224 17.46 -9.75 -3.67
C PRO A 224 17.86 -8.37 -4.20
N ASN A 225 17.15 -7.85 -5.20
CA ASN A 225 17.33 -6.45 -5.66
C ASN A 225 16.40 -5.46 -4.94
N VAL A 226 15.93 -5.84 -3.75
CA VAL A 226 15.02 -5.06 -2.92
C VAL A 226 15.85 -4.28 -1.90
N TYR A 227 15.73 -2.96 -1.92
CA TYR A 227 16.43 -2.09 -0.95
C TYR A 227 15.60 -1.87 0.29
N ASP A 228 14.28 -1.91 0.19
CA ASP A 228 13.37 -1.67 1.31
C ASP A 228 12.13 -2.56 1.15
N MET A 229 11.55 -2.99 2.27
CA MET A 229 10.27 -3.67 2.30
C MET A 229 9.50 -3.33 3.57
N LEU A 230 8.19 -3.18 3.43
CA LEU A 230 7.32 -2.91 4.57
C LEU A 230 7.45 -4.02 5.63
N ALA A 231 7.98 -3.67 6.80
CA ALA A 231 8.27 -4.58 7.91
C ALA A 231 7.97 -3.94 9.26
N GLU A 232 7.69 -4.74 10.30
CA GLU A 232 7.43 -4.16 11.64
C GLU A 232 8.69 -3.57 12.26
N THR A 233 9.87 -4.08 11.84
CA THR A 233 11.19 -3.67 12.31
C THR A 233 12.24 -3.86 11.23
N ALA A 234 13.31 -3.05 11.26
CA ALA A 234 14.42 -3.17 10.30
C ALA A 234 15.09 -4.55 10.40
N ASP A 235 15.26 -5.07 11.62
CA ASP A 235 15.79 -6.42 11.86
C ASP A 235 14.94 -7.52 11.20
N GLU A 236 13.63 -7.30 11.07
CA GLU A 236 12.75 -8.22 10.37
C GLU A 236 12.96 -8.18 8.86
N GLN A 237 13.05 -7.00 8.27
CA GLN A 237 13.46 -6.86 6.87
C GLN A 237 14.82 -7.53 6.65
N TYR A 238 15.85 -7.18 7.42
CA TYR A 238 17.21 -7.68 7.25
C TYR A 238 17.28 -9.20 7.33
N ARG A 239 16.57 -9.79 8.30
CA ARG A 239 16.46 -11.23 8.45
C ARG A 239 15.74 -11.92 7.28
N GLN A 240 14.70 -11.32 6.74
CA GLN A 240 13.92 -11.92 5.65
C GLN A 240 14.66 -11.77 4.32
N LEU A 241 15.11 -10.57 3.99
CA LEU A 241 15.88 -10.31 2.78
C LEU A 241 17.24 -11.00 2.82
N GLY A 242 17.89 -11.11 3.98
CA GLY A 242 19.16 -11.83 4.18
C GLY A 242 19.02 -13.35 4.33
N SER A 243 17.83 -13.93 4.14
CA SER A 243 17.63 -15.39 4.27
C SER A 243 18.06 -16.19 3.03
N TRP A 244 18.62 -15.52 2.03
CA TRP A 244 19.10 -16.12 0.78
C TRP A 244 20.47 -16.77 0.96
N GLU A 245 20.80 -17.64 0.02
CA GLU A 245 22.13 -18.22 -0.17
C GLU A 245 22.27 -18.57 -1.66
N ILE A 246 23.48 -18.71 -2.18
CA ILE A 246 23.67 -19.12 -3.58
C ILE A 246 22.94 -20.45 -3.80
N GLY A 247 21.95 -20.46 -4.72
CA GLY A 247 21.06 -21.59 -4.96
C GLY A 247 19.67 -21.49 -4.32
N LYS A 248 19.39 -20.46 -3.51
CA LYS A 248 18.13 -20.29 -2.79
C LYS A 248 17.78 -18.82 -2.55
N LEU A 249 16.60 -18.43 -3.03
CA LEU A 249 16.05 -17.08 -2.85
C LEU A 249 15.68 -16.79 -1.39
N ALA A 250 15.73 -15.51 -1.03
CA ALA A 250 15.17 -15.00 0.22
C ALA A 250 13.67 -15.29 0.32
N VAL A 251 13.18 -15.65 1.50
CA VAL A 251 11.75 -15.92 1.73
C VAL A 251 11.16 -14.82 2.59
N ILE A 252 10.25 -14.06 1.99
CA ILE A 252 9.55 -12.94 2.64
C ILE A 252 8.12 -13.34 3.05
N LYS A 253 7.58 -12.65 4.04
CA LYS A 253 6.25 -12.83 4.63
C LYS A 253 5.40 -11.59 4.42
N PRO A 254 4.09 -11.74 4.23
CA PRO A 254 3.22 -10.60 4.02
C PRO A 254 2.88 -9.95 5.37
N VAL A 255 2.54 -8.67 5.32
CA VAL A 255 1.98 -7.94 6.46
C VAL A 255 0.48 -7.73 6.28
N GLY A 256 -0.25 -7.59 7.38
CA GLY A 256 -1.72 -7.46 7.35
C GLY A 256 -2.46 -8.76 7.63
N GLY A 257 -3.74 -8.81 7.26
CA GLY A 257 -4.62 -9.95 7.53
C GLY A 257 -5.01 -10.13 9.00
N LYS A 258 -5.00 -9.05 9.80
CA LYS A 258 -5.60 -9.09 11.15
C LYS A 258 -7.11 -9.23 10.97
N SER A 259 -7.66 -10.35 11.46
CA SER A 259 -9.10 -10.58 11.53
C SER A 259 -9.77 -9.38 12.21
N ALA A 260 -10.90 -8.94 11.63
CA ALA A 260 -11.69 -7.77 12.01
C ALA A 260 -12.07 -7.72 13.51
N GLY A 261 -11.08 -7.37 14.34
CA GLY A 261 -11.13 -7.41 15.78
C GLY A 261 -10.54 -6.12 16.32
N ALA A 262 -11.41 -5.15 16.55
CA ALA A 262 -11.16 -3.89 17.24
C ALA A 262 -10.47 -2.76 16.45
N ALA A 263 -10.99 -2.44 15.27
CA ALA A 263 -11.07 -1.05 14.82
C ALA A 263 -12.54 -0.69 14.57
N GLY A 264 -13.38 -0.83 15.60
CA GLY A 264 -14.67 -0.18 15.59
C GLY A 264 -14.42 1.32 15.56
N SER A 265 -14.59 1.95 14.40
CA SER A 265 -14.47 3.40 14.21
C SER A 265 -15.10 4.11 15.40
N THR A 266 -14.26 4.74 16.23
CA THR A 266 -14.67 5.47 17.44
C THR A 266 -15.75 6.49 17.09
N THR A 267 -15.70 7.01 15.86
CA THR A 267 -16.68 7.91 15.25
C THR A 267 -18.07 7.29 15.14
N THR A 268 -18.19 6.04 14.67
CA THR A 268 -19.48 5.36 14.55
C THR A 268 -20.11 5.08 15.91
N ILE A 269 -19.30 4.67 16.89
CA ILE A 269 -19.76 4.46 18.27
C ILE A 269 -20.25 5.77 18.89
N ILE A 270 -19.50 6.86 18.71
CA ILE A 270 -19.89 8.19 19.22
C ILE A 270 -21.20 8.65 18.57
N VAL A 271 -21.38 8.49 17.26
CA VAL A 271 -22.60 8.89 16.56
C VAL A 271 -23.82 8.08 17.04
N VAL A 272 -23.68 6.77 17.23
CA VAL A 272 -24.76 5.92 17.77
C VAL A 272 -25.11 6.30 19.21
N VAL A 273 -24.12 6.54 20.06
CA VAL A 273 -24.33 6.95 21.46
C VAL A 273 -25.00 8.32 21.53
N VAL A 274 -24.55 9.29 20.74
CA VAL A 274 -25.16 10.64 20.68
C VAL A 274 -26.60 10.55 20.16
N ALA A 275 -26.87 9.75 19.13
CA ALA A 275 -28.22 9.54 18.62
C ALA A 275 -29.15 8.94 19.69
N LEU A 276 -28.69 7.92 20.43
CA LEU A 276 -29.45 7.31 21.52
C LEU A 276 -29.74 8.30 22.66
N VAL A 277 -28.77 9.14 23.03
CA VAL A 277 -28.93 10.17 24.07
C VAL A 277 -29.94 11.25 23.65
N VAL A 278 -29.89 11.70 22.38
CA VAL A 278 -30.84 12.68 21.85
C VAL A 278 -32.27 12.10 21.81
N ILE A 279 -32.43 10.83 21.39
CA ILE A 279 -33.72 10.14 21.40
C ILE A 279 -34.24 10.02 22.84
N ALA A 280 -33.42 9.55 23.78
CA ALA A 280 -33.80 9.42 25.19
C ALA A 280 -34.20 10.77 25.81
N GLY A 281 -33.45 11.84 25.53
CA GLY A 281 -33.77 13.20 25.97
C GLY A 281 -35.08 13.72 25.38
N GLY A 282 -35.32 13.49 24.08
CA GLY A 282 -36.55 13.86 23.39
C GLY A 282 -37.78 13.16 23.99
N VAL A 283 -37.67 11.86 24.25
CA VAL A 283 -38.74 11.06 24.89
C VAL A 283 -39.00 11.56 26.32
N TYR A 284 -37.96 11.81 27.12
CA TYR A 284 -38.10 12.34 28.48
C TYR A 284 -38.85 13.68 28.51
N PHE A 285 -38.47 14.62 27.64
CA PHE A 285 -39.13 15.92 27.57
C PHE A 285 -40.58 15.82 27.07
N TYR A 286 -40.87 14.92 26.14
CA TYR A 286 -42.22 14.65 25.67
C TYR A 286 -43.11 14.11 26.80
N MET A 287 -42.63 13.13 27.56
CA MET A 287 -43.34 12.56 28.70
C MET A 287 -43.55 13.58 29.83
N LYS A 288 -42.56 14.44 30.11
CA LYS A 288 -42.65 15.49 31.13
C LYS A 288 -43.67 16.58 30.75
N LYS A 289 -43.81 16.88 29.45
CA LYS A 289 -44.79 17.86 28.95
C LYS A 289 -46.22 17.31 28.95
N GLY A 290 -46.40 16.02 28.67
CA GLY A 290 -47.69 15.34 28.79
C GLY A 290 -48.27 15.34 30.21
N LYS A 291 -47.41 15.22 31.23
CA LYS A 291 -47.83 15.30 32.65
C LYS A 291 -48.30 16.70 33.09
N LYS A 292 -47.89 17.77 32.42
CA LYS A 292 -48.31 19.15 32.75
C LYS A 292 -49.65 19.56 32.14
N VAL A 293 -50.23 18.74 31.26
CA VAL A 293 -51.52 19.02 30.60
C VAL A 293 -52.67 18.21 31.24
N ALA A 294 -52.35 17.28 32.15
CA ALA A 294 -53.30 16.43 32.86
C ALA A 294 -53.52 16.83 34.34
N ALA A 295 -53.13 18.04 34.72
CA ALA A 295 -53.36 18.63 36.05
C ALA A 295 -54.18 19.91 35.91
#